data_AF-F0ZF76-F1
#
_entry.id   AF-F0ZF76-F1
#
_cell.length_a   1.000
_cell.length_b   1.000
_cell.length_c   1.000
_cell.angle_alpha   90.00
_cell.angle_beta   90.00
_cell.angle_gamma   90.00
#
_symmetry.space_group_name_H-M   'P 1'
#
loop_
_entity.id
_entity.type
_entity.pdbx_description
1 polymer ?
#
loop_
_entity_poly.entity_id
_entity_poly.type
_entity_poly.pdbx_seq_one_letter_code
_entity_poly.pdbx_strand_id
1 'polypeptide(L)'
;MNFLLVFLVLAIINYVNSIQVKFDTSIIDSCTKAAPCNLATKQVWVDGTIPTDGDDIIIDFSGLLNGNGQTIYLTAVGLNMELASFYLNGGGASKNGFITNLVLENANLNINQNDNSCFNVTQATVTITDTDKDGKNTIQTNNFIANEVNLVIDGYANIVSGNFSLQSSSGAQSFIQGASSINVTDFATLNAPVYHYSSGLLEFSSVVNIFDTFYSNGTVSSHNITIGSYSSNYEYLSVSYNTLFLNAFLVITDSRNNVTVQDLEYIGSHHAIYIGILSMLNITGVVNGNTVIDGYYIVILGKLLLPSGYTISNMNAPKIYGDILIQDSLKPTIINSVYAPSVSIYGGNGNISISNSNLYGVSMDSKGSLDILTNTTIKAISCNGFVTIQDSATLTLTNRGFVSTLNIYGSLENKFYLIGDTITVFKTGSIHSSYSIYANINSFGTIQLETSAGFNSIYVNVGSSLNLDFPYQYFNGSLTFAQSTSLKASFVEYNSKVPVINVTESLIIDSIPINIEVSYITTTPSKGDRIFLFRAGNSTGVNIKTSDITLSLYDGVPFDSKILYSISKDDQGCVYIEFSKSYKVVIAVVCTVVPIVLIAGIVIAVVLIKRKNKNNERIPLL
;
A
#
# COMPACT_ATOMS: atom_id res chain seq x y z
N MET A 1 -65.97 -24.97 -34.00
CA MET A 1 -64.55 -24.66 -33.71
C MET A 1 -64.37 -23.77 -32.48
N ASN A 2 -65.25 -22.79 -32.20
CA ASN A 2 -65.11 -21.92 -31.01
C ASN A 2 -65.44 -22.57 -29.65
N PHE A 3 -66.32 -23.57 -29.60
CA PHE A 3 -66.69 -24.23 -28.32
C PHE A 3 -65.55 -25.07 -27.73
N LEU A 4 -64.76 -25.73 -28.59
CA LEU A 4 -63.61 -26.52 -28.16
C LEU A 4 -62.49 -25.61 -27.62
N LEU A 5 -62.27 -24.45 -28.26
CA LEU A 5 -61.28 -23.46 -27.82
C LEU A 5 -61.68 -22.83 -26.48
N VAL A 6 -62.95 -22.49 -26.29
CA VAL A 6 -63.47 -21.96 -25.01
C VAL A 6 -63.42 -23.03 -23.92
N PHE A 7 -63.72 -24.29 -24.22
CA PHE A 7 -63.60 -25.39 -23.27
C PHE A 7 -62.13 -25.69 -22.93
N LEU A 8 -61.21 -25.61 -23.90
CA LEU A 8 -59.77 -25.76 -23.67
C LEU A 8 -59.24 -24.59 -22.84
N VAL A 9 -59.66 -23.36 -23.13
CA VAL A 9 -59.28 -22.16 -22.35
C VAL A 9 -59.86 -22.21 -20.95
N LEU A 10 -61.12 -22.63 -20.75
CA LEU A 10 -61.70 -22.82 -19.41
C LEU A 10 -61.08 -24.01 -18.67
N ALA A 11 -60.73 -25.08 -19.36
CA ALA A 11 -60.00 -26.21 -18.77
C ALA A 11 -58.58 -25.80 -18.37
N ILE A 12 -57.89 -25.00 -19.18
CA ILE A 12 -56.57 -24.42 -18.88
C ILE A 12 -56.69 -23.41 -17.72
N ILE A 13 -57.71 -22.54 -17.71
CA ILE A 13 -57.94 -21.58 -16.62
C ILE A 13 -58.26 -22.30 -15.30
N ASN A 14 -59.06 -23.37 -15.32
CA ASN A 14 -59.34 -24.18 -14.13
C ASN A 14 -58.15 -25.05 -13.69
N TYR A 15 -57.22 -25.37 -14.59
CA TYR A 15 -55.97 -26.07 -14.25
C TYR A 15 -54.87 -25.12 -13.74
N VAL A 16 -55.07 -23.80 -13.88
CA VAL A 16 -54.10 -22.74 -13.52
C VAL A 16 -54.53 -21.97 -12.26
N ASN A 17 -55.70 -22.26 -11.69
CA ASN A 17 -56.11 -21.65 -10.42
C ASN A 17 -55.45 -22.39 -9.25
N SER A 18 -54.40 -21.81 -8.66
CA SER A 18 -53.96 -22.21 -7.33
C SER A 18 -55.12 -22.02 -6.34
N ILE A 19 -55.40 -23.03 -5.53
CA ILE A 19 -56.37 -22.90 -4.44
C ILE A 19 -55.60 -22.43 -3.21
N GLN A 20 -56.15 -21.41 -2.52
CA GLN A 20 -55.63 -21.02 -1.21
C GLN A 20 -56.15 -21.98 -0.15
N VAL A 21 -55.25 -22.74 0.45
CA VAL A 21 -55.54 -23.63 1.57
C VAL A 21 -55.11 -22.97 2.87
N LYS A 22 -56.09 -22.75 3.77
CA LYS A 22 -55.91 -21.98 5.01
C LYS A 22 -55.90 -22.87 6.24
N PHE A 23 -54.99 -22.59 7.16
CA PHE A 23 -54.95 -23.24 8.48
C PHE A 23 -56.19 -22.87 9.30
N ASP A 24 -56.78 -23.85 10.00
CA ASP A 24 -57.91 -23.62 10.90
C ASP A 24 -57.43 -23.02 12.22
N THR A 25 -57.58 -21.72 12.39
CA THR A 25 -57.15 -21.01 13.60
C THR A 25 -57.99 -21.34 14.83
N SER A 26 -59.12 -22.07 14.69
CA SER A 26 -59.95 -22.48 15.83
C SER A 26 -59.33 -23.61 16.67
N ILE A 27 -58.37 -24.36 16.10
CA ILE A 27 -57.76 -25.52 16.77
C ILE A 27 -56.43 -25.21 17.47
N ILE A 28 -55.99 -23.95 17.47
CA ILE A 28 -54.66 -23.54 17.97
C ILE A 28 -54.37 -23.96 19.42
N ASP A 29 -55.39 -24.03 20.28
CA ASP A 29 -55.26 -24.44 21.68
C ASP A 29 -54.84 -25.91 21.84
N SER A 30 -55.07 -26.73 20.80
CA SER A 30 -54.65 -28.14 20.76
C SER A 30 -53.22 -28.34 20.25
N CYS A 31 -52.63 -27.32 19.59
CA CYS A 31 -51.30 -27.39 18.97
C CYS A 31 -50.17 -27.16 19.99
N THR A 32 -49.93 -28.15 20.86
CA THR A 32 -48.94 -28.06 21.95
C THR A 32 -47.65 -28.81 21.62
N LYS A 33 -46.59 -28.63 22.42
CA LYS A 33 -45.32 -29.37 22.21
C LYS A 33 -45.49 -30.89 22.26
N ALA A 34 -46.38 -31.40 23.12
CA ALA A 34 -46.64 -32.83 23.26
C ALA A 34 -47.54 -33.39 22.15
N ALA A 35 -48.34 -32.52 21.52
CA ALA A 35 -49.25 -32.85 20.43
C ALA A 35 -49.20 -31.73 19.38
N PRO A 36 -48.13 -31.64 18.58
CA PRO A 36 -48.01 -30.59 17.57
C PRO A 36 -49.04 -30.82 16.46
N CYS A 37 -49.55 -29.73 15.90
CA CYS A 37 -50.47 -29.79 14.77
C CYS A 37 -49.69 -30.18 13.51
N ASN A 38 -49.96 -31.37 12.98
CA ASN A 38 -49.29 -31.89 11.80
C ASN A 38 -49.97 -31.37 10.52
N LEU A 39 -49.24 -30.54 9.78
CA LEU A 39 -49.67 -29.91 8.53
C LEU A 39 -50.01 -30.92 7.42
N ALA A 40 -49.55 -32.17 7.52
CA ALA A 40 -49.89 -33.24 6.59
C ALA A 40 -51.30 -33.85 6.81
N THR A 41 -52.07 -33.39 7.82
CA THR A 41 -53.35 -34.02 8.21
C THR A 41 -54.56 -33.16 7.87
N LYS A 42 -55.72 -33.77 7.55
CA LYS A 42 -56.97 -33.03 7.20
C LYS A 42 -57.45 -32.10 8.31
N GLN A 43 -57.23 -32.49 9.56
CA GLN A 43 -57.88 -31.89 10.72
C GLN A 43 -57.36 -30.49 11.07
N VAL A 44 -56.27 -30.04 10.46
CA VAL A 44 -55.66 -28.73 10.74
C VAL A 44 -56.02 -27.65 9.71
N TRP A 45 -56.76 -28.02 8.67
CA TRP A 45 -57.11 -27.13 7.57
C TRP A 45 -58.59 -26.80 7.58
N VAL A 46 -58.93 -25.57 7.17
CA VAL A 46 -60.33 -25.13 7.02
C VAL A 46 -61.07 -26.07 6.06
N ASP A 47 -62.27 -26.48 6.48
CA ASP A 47 -63.12 -27.43 5.76
C ASP A 47 -62.47 -28.82 5.49
N GLY A 48 -61.36 -29.13 6.17
CA GLY A 48 -60.64 -30.40 5.99
C GLY A 48 -59.88 -30.53 4.67
N THR A 49 -59.62 -29.41 3.99
CA THR A 49 -58.94 -29.36 2.68
C THR A 49 -57.43 -29.47 2.87
N ILE A 50 -56.82 -30.64 2.61
CA ILE A 50 -55.35 -30.78 2.66
C ILE A 50 -54.74 -30.09 1.43
N PRO A 51 -53.62 -29.37 1.57
CA PRO A 51 -52.83 -28.87 0.46
C PRO A 51 -52.42 -29.97 -0.53
N THR A 52 -52.53 -29.69 -1.82
CA THR A 52 -52.08 -30.53 -2.92
C THR A 52 -51.10 -29.78 -3.83
N ASP A 53 -50.53 -30.47 -4.82
CA ASP A 53 -49.57 -29.85 -5.71
C ASP A 53 -50.19 -28.65 -6.46
N GLY A 54 -49.49 -27.51 -6.46
CA GLY A 54 -49.92 -26.25 -7.05
C GLY A 54 -50.73 -25.32 -6.13
N ASP A 55 -51.02 -25.73 -4.89
CA ASP A 55 -51.78 -24.90 -3.95
C ASP A 55 -50.93 -23.83 -3.26
N ASP A 56 -51.61 -22.78 -2.78
CA ASP A 56 -51.06 -21.75 -1.90
C ASP A 56 -51.37 -22.11 -0.45
N ILE A 57 -50.36 -22.29 0.39
CA ILE A 57 -50.53 -22.54 1.83
C ILE A 57 -50.50 -21.22 2.58
N ILE A 58 -51.55 -20.94 3.37
CA ILE A 58 -51.64 -19.74 4.21
C ILE A 58 -51.93 -20.11 5.67
N ILE A 59 -50.99 -19.81 6.55
CA ILE A 59 -51.12 -19.92 7.99
C ILE A 59 -50.97 -18.51 8.58
N ASP A 60 -52.05 -17.92 9.09
CA ASP A 60 -52.04 -16.53 9.55
C ASP A 60 -52.61 -16.41 10.97
N PHE A 61 -51.74 -16.04 11.91
CA PHE A 61 -52.07 -15.78 13.30
C PHE A 61 -52.08 -14.29 13.65
N SER A 62 -51.88 -13.39 12.68
CA SER A 62 -51.79 -11.96 12.92
C SER A 62 -53.08 -11.33 13.50
N GLY A 63 -54.24 -11.95 13.23
CA GLY A 63 -55.53 -11.56 13.81
C GLY A 63 -55.72 -11.94 15.28
N LEU A 64 -54.83 -12.77 15.86
CA LEU A 64 -54.93 -13.28 17.22
C LEU A 64 -54.21 -12.34 18.22
N LEU A 65 -54.68 -11.09 18.30
CA LEU A 65 -54.00 -10.00 19.01
C LEU A 65 -53.97 -10.12 20.55
N ASN A 66 -54.69 -11.07 21.16
CA ASN A 66 -54.88 -11.18 22.63
C ASN A 66 -54.37 -12.52 23.24
N GLY A 67 -53.54 -13.27 22.52
CA GLY A 67 -52.97 -14.54 23.03
C GLY A 67 -51.87 -14.32 24.07
N ASN A 68 -52.23 -13.92 25.30
CA ASN A 68 -51.27 -13.76 26.39
C ASN A 68 -50.52 -15.08 26.68
N GLY A 69 -49.25 -15.18 26.25
CA GLY A 69 -48.36 -16.29 26.61
C GLY A 69 -48.58 -17.63 25.88
N GLN A 70 -49.35 -17.67 24.79
CA GLN A 70 -49.64 -18.92 24.08
C GLN A 70 -48.48 -19.33 23.16
N THR A 71 -48.04 -20.59 23.22
CA THR A 71 -47.05 -21.14 22.30
C THR A 71 -47.67 -22.21 21.42
N ILE A 72 -47.67 -22.00 20.10
CA ILE A 72 -48.20 -22.91 19.10
C ILE A 72 -47.07 -23.77 18.52
N TYR A 73 -47.33 -25.06 18.34
CA TYR A 73 -46.40 -26.00 17.72
C TYR A 73 -47.01 -26.64 16.47
N LEU A 74 -46.40 -26.35 15.32
CA LEU A 74 -46.71 -26.91 14.01
C LEU A 74 -45.59 -27.85 13.59
N THR A 75 -45.93 -28.95 12.94
CA THR A 75 -44.95 -29.88 12.38
C THR A 75 -45.36 -30.35 10.99
N ALA A 76 -44.39 -30.61 10.13
CA ALA A 76 -44.57 -31.33 8.89
C ALA A 76 -43.40 -32.31 8.73
N VAL A 77 -43.70 -33.61 8.76
CA VAL A 77 -42.70 -34.69 8.65
C VAL A 77 -42.88 -35.38 7.31
N GLY A 78 -41.81 -35.48 6.52
CA GLY A 78 -41.83 -36.18 5.23
C GLY A 78 -42.70 -35.51 4.18
N LEU A 79 -42.90 -34.19 4.30
CA LEU A 79 -43.78 -33.44 3.39
C LEU A 79 -43.11 -33.32 2.01
N ASN A 80 -43.65 -34.00 1.01
CA ASN A 80 -43.15 -34.02 -0.36
C ASN A 80 -44.20 -33.45 -1.32
N MET A 81 -44.06 -32.17 -1.71
CA MET A 81 -45.07 -31.46 -2.49
C MET A 81 -44.46 -30.36 -3.37
N GLU A 82 -45.12 -30.08 -4.49
CA GLU A 82 -44.89 -28.89 -5.31
C GLU A 82 -45.92 -27.81 -4.96
N LEU A 83 -45.52 -26.68 -4.37
CA LEU A 83 -46.45 -25.63 -3.91
C LEU A 83 -46.40 -24.41 -4.82
N ALA A 84 -47.51 -23.67 -4.96
CA ALA A 84 -47.45 -22.34 -5.55
C ALA A 84 -46.82 -21.33 -4.57
N SER A 85 -47.16 -21.39 -3.29
CA SER A 85 -46.54 -20.56 -2.25
C SER A 85 -46.74 -21.14 -0.84
N PHE A 86 -45.92 -20.68 0.11
CA PHE A 86 -46.05 -21.01 1.53
C PHE A 86 -45.92 -19.74 2.37
N TYR A 87 -46.99 -19.36 3.06
CA TYR A 87 -47.04 -18.20 3.95
C TYR A 87 -47.32 -18.62 5.39
N LEU A 88 -46.45 -18.22 6.31
CA LEU A 88 -46.67 -18.33 7.76
C LEU A 88 -46.49 -16.96 8.41
N ASN A 89 -47.58 -16.38 8.90
CA ASN A 89 -47.56 -15.15 9.67
C ASN A 89 -47.81 -15.49 11.15
N GLY A 90 -46.72 -15.66 11.89
CA GLY A 90 -46.75 -15.98 13.32
C GLY A 90 -47.20 -14.80 14.18
N GLY A 91 -47.37 -15.04 15.48
CA GLY A 91 -47.52 -13.94 16.44
C GLY A 91 -46.17 -13.56 17.01
N GLY A 92 -45.79 -12.29 16.87
CA GLY A 92 -44.48 -11.79 17.25
C GLY A 92 -44.13 -11.99 18.73
N ALA A 93 -42.90 -12.47 18.95
CA ALA A 93 -42.30 -12.64 20.27
C ALA A 93 -42.26 -11.35 21.12
N SER A 94 -42.38 -10.17 20.50
CA SER A 94 -42.04 -8.89 21.12
C SER A 94 -43.22 -8.09 21.70
N LYS A 95 -44.49 -8.52 21.57
CA LYS A 95 -45.60 -7.70 22.11
C LYS A 95 -46.49 -8.37 23.15
N ASN A 96 -46.77 -9.69 23.11
CA ASN A 96 -47.71 -10.32 24.06
C ASN A 96 -47.35 -11.76 24.51
N GLY A 97 -46.13 -12.25 24.23
CA GLY A 97 -45.71 -13.61 24.62
C GLY A 97 -46.33 -14.75 23.80
N PHE A 98 -46.95 -14.43 22.66
CA PHE A 98 -47.38 -15.43 21.67
C PHE A 98 -46.16 -15.89 20.86
N ILE A 99 -45.97 -17.20 20.72
CA ILE A 99 -44.82 -17.78 20.02
C ILE A 99 -45.32 -18.88 19.08
N THR A 100 -44.96 -18.80 17.80
CA THR A 100 -45.23 -19.86 16.83
C THR A 100 -43.96 -20.65 16.56
N ASN A 101 -44.01 -21.98 16.70
CA ASN A 101 -42.92 -22.89 16.33
C ASN A 101 -43.37 -23.75 15.14
N LEU A 102 -42.57 -23.79 14.08
CA LEU A 102 -42.75 -24.65 12.93
C LEU A 102 -41.54 -25.59 12.81
N VAL A 103 -41.79 -26.90 12.72
CA VAL A 103 -40.77 -27.90 12.42
C VAL A 103 -41.05 -28.54 11.07
N LEU A 104 -40.15 -28.37 10.11
CA LEU A 104 -40.12 -29.10 8.84
C LEU A 104 -39.04 -30.18 8.94
N GLU A 105 -39.44 -31.45 8.97
CA GLU A 105 -38.55 -32.59 9.13
C GLU A 105 -38.58 -33.50 7.90
N ASN A 106 -37.41 -33.79 7.32
CA ASN A 106 -37.25 -34.61 6.11
C ASN A 106 -38.20 -34.14 4.97
N ALA A 107 -38.37 -32.82 4.82
CA ALA A 107 -39.32 -32.23 3.89
C ALA A 107 -38.67 -31.99 2.52
N ASN A 108 -39.34 -32.40 1.45
CA ASN A 108 -38.96 -32.16 0.07
C ASN A 108 -39.98 -31.21 -0.57
N LEU A 109 -39.72 -29.91 -0.47
CA LEU A 109 -40.67 -28.88 -0.89
C LEU A 109 -40.15 -28.18 -2.13
N ASN A 110 -40.91 -28.23 -3.22
CA ASN A 110 -40.63 -27.42 -4.41
C ASN A 110 -41.68 -26.31 -4.52
N ILE A 111 -41.39 -25.13 -4.00
CA ILE A 111 -42.24 -23.96 -4.22
C ILE A 111 -41.91 -23.43 -5.61
N ASN A 112 -42.93 -23.34 -6.46
CA ASN A 112 -42.87 -22.96 -7.87
C ASN A 112 -41.85 -21.85 -8.11
N GLN A 113 -41.18 -21.84 -9.25
CA GLN A 113 -40.05 -20.94 -9.53
C GLN A 113 -40.45 -19.63 -10.23
N ASN A 114 -41.75 -19.29 -10.24
CA ASN A 114 -42.25 -18.05 -10.84
C ASN A 114 -42.01 -16.82 -9.95
N ASP A 115 -42.14 -15.61 -10.48
CA ASP A 115 -41.79 -14.37 -9.74
C ASP A 115 -42.62 -14.12 -8.46
N ASN A 116 -43.84 -14.68 -8.38
CA ASN A 116 -44.77 -14.43 -7.26
C ASN A 116 -44.75 -15.52 -6.17
N SER A 117 -44.02 -16.60 -6.37
CA SER A 117 -43.98 -17.74 -5.46
C SER A 117 -42.86 -17.57 -4.42
N CYS A 118 -43.21 -17.83 -3.16
CA CYS A 118 -42.28 -17.67 -2.05
C CYS A 118 -42.56 -18.62 -0.90
N PHE A 119 -41.49 -18.98 -0.20
CA PHE A 119 -41.52 -19.43 1.18
C PHE A 119 -41.36 -18.18 2.05
N ASN A 120 -42.44 -17.70 2.64
CA ASN A 120 -42.45 -16.49 3.45
C ASN A 120 -42.92 -16.79 4.87
N VAL A 121 -42.01 -16.65 5.82
CA VAL A 121 -42.30 -16.80 7.23
C VAL A 121 -41.99 -15.51 7.96
N THR A 122 -42.93 -15.07 8.77
CA THR A 122 -42.79 -13.89 9.61
C THR A 122 -43.10 -14.24 11.07
N GLN A 123 -42.33 -13.67 12.00
CA GLN A 123 -42.62 -13.72 13.44
C GLN A 123 -42.78 -15.14 14.03
N ALA A 124 -41.85 -16.05 13.73
CA ALA A 124 -41.91 -17.43 14.17
C ALA A 124 -40.53 -17.99 14.57
N THR A 125 -40.52 -19.17 15.19
CA THR A 125 -39.34 -20.02 15.27
C THR A 125 -39.51 -21.16 14.26
N VAL A 126 -38.59 -21.29 13.32
CA VAL A 126 -38.65 -22.30 12.25
C VAL A 126 -37.45 -23.21 12.39
N THR A 127 -37.68 -24.51 12.49
CA THR A 127 -36.65 -25.54 12.44
C THR A 127 -36.84 -26.37 11.17
N ILE A 128 -35.83 -26.40 10.32
CA ILE A 128 -35.74 -27.26 9.15
C ILE A 128 -34.66 -28.30 9.44
N THR A 129 -35.02 -29.57 9.43
CA THR A 129 -34.08 -30.64 9.73
C THR A 129 -34.23 -31.80 8.75
N ASP A 130 -33.10 -32.38 8.35
CA ASP A 130 -33.08 -33.59 7.54
C ASP A 130 -32.13 -34.62 8.16
N THR A 131 -32.57 -35.86 8.22
CA THR A 131 -31.79 -37.00 8.71
C THR A 131 -31.22 -37.84 7.57
N ASP A 132 -31.66 -37.62 6.32
CA ASP A 132 -31.17 -38.34 5.14
C ASP A 132 -29.81 -37.80 4.66
N LYS A 133 -28.77 -38.61 4.80
CA LYS A 133 -27.41 -38.27 4.37
C LYS A 133 -27.26 -38.16 2.86
N ASP A 134 -28.18 -38.77 2.10
CA ASP A 134 -28.12 -38.78 0.64
C ASP A 134 -28.58 -37.43 0.03
N GLY A 135 -29.02 -36.46 0.84
CA GLY A 135 -29.37 -35.11 0.40
C GLY A 135 -30.59 -35.08 -0.53
N LYS A 136 -31.49 -36.06 -0.41
CA LYS A 136 -32.67 -36.17 -1.28
C LYS A 136 -33.77 -35.18 -0.95
N ASN A 137 -33.86 -34.73 0.30
CA ASN A 137 -34.87 -33.77 0.70
C ASN A 137 -34.32 -32.35 0.48
N THR A 138 -34.91 -31.64 -0.47
CA THR A 138 -34.52 -30.27 -0.77
C THR A 138 -35.72 -29.35 -0.59
N ILE A 139 -35.50 -28.19 0.02
CA ILE A 139 -36.44 -27.07 -0.03
C ILE A 139 -35.97 -26.17 -1.16
N GLN A 140 -36.65 -26.27 -2.29
CA GLN A 140 -36.43 -25.48 -3.49
C GLN A 140 -37.49 -24.38 -3.58
N THR A 141 -37.08 -23.12 -3.75
CA THR A 141 -38.00 -21.98 -3.85
C THR A 141 -37.43 -20.90 -4.79
N ASN A 142 -38.25 -20.02 -5.35
CA ASN A 142 -37.73 -18.82 -5.98
C ASN A 142 -37.30 -17.80 -4.91
N ASN A 143 -38.12 -17.59 -3.89
CA ASN A 143 -37.87 -16.63 -2.82
C ASN A 143 -37.99 -17.31 -1.46
N PHE A 144 -36.93 -17.28 -0.67
CA PHE A 144 -36.94 -17.66 0.74
C PHE A 144 -36.87 -16.39 1.59
N ILE A 145 -37.94 -16.08 2.31
CA ILE A 145 -38.08 -14.86 3.11
C ILE A 145 -38.38 -15.25 4.55
N ALA A 146 -37.49 -14.89 5.46
CA ALA A 146 -37.70 -15.04 6.89
C ALA A 146 -37.56 -13.67 7.58
N ASN A 147 -38.66 -13.15 8.14
CA ASN A 147 -38.70 -11.83 8.77
C ASN A 147 -39.08 -11.93 10.26
N GLU A 148 -38.20 -11.48 11.15
CA GLU A 148 -38.31 -11.70 12.60
C GLU A 148 -38.46 -13.19 12.95
N VAL A 149 -37.65 -14.03 12.31
CA VAL A 149 -37.70 -15.49 12.47
C VAL A 149 -36.44 -16.00 13.15
N ASN A 150 -36.61 -16.80 14.21
CA ASN A 150 -35.52 -17.64 14.72
C ASN A 150 -35.44 -18.89 13.84
N LEU A 151 -34.48 -18.91 12.91
CA LEU A 151 -34.33 -19.98 11.93
C LEU A 151 -33.26 -20.97 12.38
N VAL A 152 -33.58 -22.25 12.42
CA VAL A 152 -32.63 -23.34 12.66
C VAL A 152 -32.66 -24.26 11.45
N ILE A 153 -31.51 -24.45 10.80
CA ILE A 153 -31.33 -25.40 9.69
C ILE A 153 -30.31 -26.42 10.18
N ASP A 154 -30.67 -27.69 10.26
CA ASP A 154 -29.84 -28.73 10.89
C ASP A 154 -29.88 -30.08 10.16
N GLY A 155 -28.95 -30.96 10.50
CA GLY A 155 -28.81 -32.29 9.91
C GLY A 155 -28.22 -32.19 8.50
N TYR A 156 -28.92 -32.73 7.50
CA TYR A 156 -28.51 -32.73 6.09
C TYR A 156 -29.40 -31.82 5.22
N ALA A 157 -30.09 -30.85 5.85
CA ALA A 157 -31.08 -30.03 5.16
C ALA A 157 -30.42 -29.23 4.02
N ASN A 158 -31.02 -29.29 2.83
CA ASN A 158 -30.56 -28.57 1.66
C ASN A 158 -31.61 -27.54 1.21
N ILE A 159 -31.21 -26.27 1.12
CA ILE A 159 -32.07 -25.19 0.64
C ILE A 159 -31.49 -24.66 -0.67
N VAL A 160 -32.32 -24.61 -1.71
CA VAL A 160 -31.98 -24.00 -3.00
C VAL A 160 -32.96 -22.87 -3.27
N SER A 161 -32.45 -21.65 -3.42
CA SER A 161 -33.29 -20.47 -3.63
C SER A 161 -32.77 -19.61 -4.77
N GLY A 162 -33.68 -18.94 -5.49
CA GLY A 162 -33.30 -17.78 -6.31
C GLY A 162 -32.79 -16.66 -5.41
N ASN A 163 -33.69 -16.18 -4.55
CA ASN A 163 -33.48 -15.08 -3.62
C ASN A 163 -33.57 -15.55 -2.17
N PHE A 164 -32.68 -15.08 -1.31
CA PHE A 164 -32.66 -15.46 0.11
C PHE A 164 -32.59 -14.22 1.01
N SER A 165 -33.61 -14.01 1.84
CA SER A 165 -33.73 -12.82 2.69
C SER A 165 -33.99 -13.19 4.14
N LEU A 166 -33.06 -12.81 5.02
CA LEU A 166 -33.24 -12.83 6.47
C LEU A 166 -33.31 -11.41 6.98
N GLN A 167 -34.38 -11.07 7.72
CA GLN A 167 -34.58 -9.74 8.26
C GLN A 167 -34.94 -9.84 9.74
N SER A 168 -34.29 -9.05 10.60
CA SER A 168 -34.71 -8.88 11.99
C SER A 168 -34.37 -7.50 12.52
N SER A 169 -35.33 -6.92 13.25
CA SER A 169 -35.17 -5.73 14.07
C SER A 169 -35.32 -6.04 15.57
N SER A 170 -35.71 -7.28 15.91
CA SER A 170 -36.02 -7.71 17.28
C SER A 170 -35.06 -8.74 17.88
N GLY A 171 -33.90 -8.97 17.25
CA GLY A 171 -32.86 -9.87 17.74
C GLY A 171 -33.09 -11.34 17.40
N ALA A 172 -33.94 -11.64 16.41
CA ALA A 172 -34.12 -13.00 15.91
C ALA A 172 -32.84 -13.49 15.20
N GLN A 173 -32.46 -14.75 15.42
CA GLN A 173 -31.17 -15.29 15.00
C GLN A 173 -31.34 -16.52 14.10
N SER A 174 -30.39 -16.70 13.18
CA SER A 174 -30.34 -17.89 12.31
C SER A 174 -29.15 -18.78 12.67
N PHE A 175 -29.41 -20.06 12.86
CA PHE A 175 -28.40 -21.08 13.15
C PHE A 175 -28.41 -22.15 12.05
N ILE A 176 -27.29 -22.32 11.37
CA ILE A 176 -27.11 -23.33 10.32
C ILE A 176 -26.08 -24.33 10.83
N GLN A 177 -26.50 -25.59 11.00
CA GLN A 177 -25.78 -26.62 11.75
C GLN A 177 -25.74 -27.96 10.99
N GLY A 178 -24.97 -28.92 11.52
CA GLY A 178 -24.82 -30.26 10.94
C GLY A 178 -23.97 -30.26 9.67
N ALA A 179 -24.52 -30.81 8.60
CA ALA A 179 -24.01 -30.83 7.24
C ALA A 179 -24.99 -30.13 6.27
N SER A 180 -25.83 -29.23 6.78
CA SER A 180 -26.81 -28.48 6.00
C SER A 180 -26.15 -27.52 5.03
N SER A 181 -26.74 -27.35 3.84
CA SER A 181 -26.28 -26.47 2.78
C SER A 181 -27.35 -25.48 2.33
N ILE A 182 -26.90 -24.31 1.88
CA ILE A 182 -27.77 -23.30 1.26
C ILE A 182 -27.13 -22.84 -0.05
N ASN A 183 -27.87 -22.92 -1.15
CA ASN A 183 -27.46 -22.41 -2.45
C ASN A 183 -28.43 -21.30 -2.89
N VAL A 184 -27.88 -20.13 -3.20
CA VAL A 184 -28.62 -18.95 -3.65
C VAL A 184 -28.10 -18.53 -5.02
N THR A 185 -28.98 -18.49 -6.04
CA THR A 185 -28.56 -18.22 -7.41
C THR A 185 -28.52 -16.74 -7.77
N ASP A 186 -29.43 -15.92 -7.22
CA ASP A 186 -29.70 -14.57 -7.75
C ASP A 186 -29.30 -13.45 -6.78
N PHE A 187 -29.90 -13.36 -5.59
CA PHE A 187 -29.45 -12.41 -4.57
C PHE A 187 -29.73 -12.88 -3.14
N ALA A 188 -28.87 -12.47 -2.20
CA ALA A 188 -29.07 -12.69 -0.78
C ALA A 188 -28.99 -11.39 0.02
N THR A 189 -29.86 -11.24 1.03
CA THR A 189 -29.81 -10.15 2.01
C THR A 189 -29.89 -10.73 3.41
N LEU A 190 -28.83 -10.54 4.19
CA LEU A 190 -28.68 -11.02 5.56
C LEU A 190 -28.68 -9.81 6.49
N ASN A 191 -29.88 -9.43 6.94
CA ASN A 191 -30.13 -8.34 7.89
C ASN A 191 -30.65 -8.88 9.23
N ALA A 192 -30.07 -10.00 9.67
CA ALA A 192 -30.28 -10.63 10.97
C ALA A 192 -29.01 -11.42 11.31
N PRO A 193 -28.70 -11.66 12.60
CA PRO A 193 -27.52 -12.45 12.96
C PRO A 193 -27.56 -13.87 12.39
N VAL A 194 -26.48 -14.28 11.70
CA VAL A 194 -26.33 -15.63 11.13
C VAL A 194 -25.12 -16.33 11.74
N TYR A 195 -25.36 -17.51 12.31
CA TYR A 195 -24.34 -18.40 12.85
C TYR A 195 -24.30 -19.71 12.06
N HIS A 196 -23.33 -19.81 11.16
CA HIS A 196 -23.07 -20.97 10.33
C HIS A 196 -22.01 -21.87 11.00
N TYR A 197 -22.49 -22.85 11.76
CA TYR A 197 -21.68 -23.90 12.40
C TYR A 197 -21.69 -25.21 11.61
N SER A 198 -22.41 -25.27 10.48
CA SER A 198 -22.48 -26.43 9.60
C SER A 198 -21.13 -26.69 8.91
N SER A 199 -20.91 -27.96 8.59
CA SER A 199 -19.84 -28.42 7.69
C SER A 199 -20.24 -28.35 6.21
N GLY A 200 -21.52 -28.06 5.92
CA GLY A 200 -22.02 -27.84 4.57
C GLY A 200 -21.60 -26.49 3.99
N LEU A 201 -21.83 -26.33 2.68
CA LEU A 201 -21.48 -25.13 1.92
C LEU A 201 -22.63 -24.12 1.96
N LEU A 202 -22.30 -22.84 2.21
CA LEU A 202 -23.14 -21.71 1.82
C LEU A 202 -22.63 -21.15 0.49
N GLU A 203 -23.43 -21.28 -0.55
CA GLU A 203 -23.10 -20.84 -1.90
C GLU A 203 -24.00 -19.67 -2.33
N PHE A 204 -23.38 -18.56 -2.72
CA PHE A 204 -24.04 -17.38 -3.25
C PHE A 204 -23.49 -17.11 -4.66
N SER A 205 -24.22 -17.53 -5.70
CA SER A 205 -23.75 -17.46 -7.10
C SER A 205 -23.68 -16.01 -7.64
N SER A 206 -24.25 -15.06 -6.91
CA SER A 206 -24.37 -13.65 -7.31
C SER A 206 -24.07 -12.74 -6.10
N VAL A 207 -24.91 -11.74 -5.81
CA VAL A 207 -24.68 -10.73 -4.76
C VAL A 207 -25.27 -11.18 -3.43
N VAL A 208 -24.45 -11.19 -2.38
CA VAL A 208 -24.88 -11.25 -0.98
C VAL A 208 -24.59 -9.92 -0.28
N ASN A 209 -25.62 -9.36 0.34
CA ASN A 209 -25.50 -8.20 1.21
C ASN A 209 -25.61 -8.63 2.67
N ILE A 210 -24.62 -8.29 3.48
CA ILE A 210 -24.56 -8.61 4.91
C ILE A 210 -24.61 -7.30 5.69
N PHE A 211 -25.65 -7.17 6.51
CA PHE A 211 -25.95 -5.96 7.27
C PHE A 211 -25.99 -6.17 8.78
N ASP A 212 -25.84 -7.41 9.24
CA ASP A 212 -25.78 -7.80 10.63
C ASP A 212 -24.72 -8.90 10.82
N THR A 213 -24.47 -9.29 12.07
CA THR A 213 -23.44 -10.23 12.49
C THR A 213 -23.50 -11.51 11.66
N PHE A 214 -22.38 -11.87 11.06
CA PHE A 214 -22.26 -13.10 10.28
C PHE A 214 -21.03 -13.85 10.76
N TYR A 215 -21.23 -15.06 11.25
CA TYR A 215 -20.16 -15.93 11.71
C TYR A 215 -20.26 -17.29 11.01
N SER A 216 -19.20 -17.70 10.33
CA SER A 216 -19.13 -18.99 9.65
C SER A 216 -17.90 -19.77 10.08
N ASN A 217 -18.11 -20.94 10.68
CA ASN A 217 -17.07 -21.97 10.88
C ASN A 217 -16.93 -22.92 9.68
N GLY A 218 -17.95 -22.97 8.82
CA GLY A 218 -17.91 -23.72 7.57
C GLY A 218 -17.34 -22.92 6.41
N THR A 219 -17.53 -23.47 5.22
CA THR A 219 -17.12 -22.87 3.95
C THR A 219 -18.22 -21.97 3.40
N VAL A 220 -17.84 -20.78 2.96
CA VAL A 220 -18.71 -19.87 2.18
C VAL A 220 -18.09 -19.66 0.81
N SER A 221 -18.89 -19.83 -0.24
CA SER A 221 -18.55 -19.44 -1.61
C SER A 221 -19.46 -18.31 -2.03
N SER A 222 -18.89 -17.22 -2.53
CA SER A 222 -19.67 -16.09 -3.02
C SER A 222 -19.03 -15.42 -4.22
N HIS A 223 -19.86 -15.02 -5.18
CA HIS A 223 -19.42 -14.19 -6.28
C HIS A 223 -19.16 -12.76 -5.82
N ASN A 224 -20.18 -12.10 -5.26
CA ASN A 224 -20.11 -10.71 -4.81
C ASN A 224 -20.58 -10.59 -3.36
N ILE A 225 -19.75 -10.00 -2.50
CA ILE A 225 -20.08 -9.72 -1.10
C ILE A 225 -20.06 -8.23 -0.86
N THR A 226 -21.16 -7.68 -0.35
CA THR A 226 -21.21 -6.34 0.22
C THR A 226 -21.48 -6.44 1.72
N ILE A 227 -20.57 -5.91 2.53
CA ILE A 227 -20.69 -5.84 3.99
C ILE A 227 -20.89 -4.38 4.36
N GLY A 228 -22.06 -4.06 4.94
CA GLY A 228 -22.37 -2.71 5.40
C GLY A 228 -23.19 -2.70 6.68
N SER A 229 -23.53 -1.51 7.18
CA SER A 229 -24.39 -1.37 8.35
C SER A 229 -25.55 -0.43 8.02
N TYR A 230 -26.77 -0.80 8.41
CA TYR A 230 -27.93 0.09 8.34
C TYR A 230 -27.97 1.12 9.47
N SER A 231 -27.17 0.92 10.52
CA SER A 231 -27.19 1.78 11.70
C SER A 231 -26.26 2.97 11.49
N SER A 232 -26.83 4.17 11.45
CA SER A 232 -26.08 5.43 11.59
C SER A 232 -25.43 5.58 12.98
N ASN A 233 -25.73 4.70 13.93
CA ASN A 233 -25.25 4.74 15.30
C ASN A 233 -23.97 3.91 15.50
N TYR A 234 -22.93 4.08 14.66
CA TYR A 234 -21.54 3.67 14.95
C TYR A 234 -21.28 2.24 15.49
N GLU A 235 -22.21 1.30 15.35
CA GLU A 235 -22.05 -0.04 15.90
C GLU A 235 -21.08 -0.84 15.02
N TYR A 236 -20.10 -1.45 15.66
CA TYR A 236 -19.09 -2.28 15.01
C TYR A 236 -19.77 -3.56 14.50
N LEU A 237 -19.99 -3.65 13.20
CA LEU A 237 -20.40 -4.91 12.60
C LEU A 237 -19.19 -5.86 12.57
N SER A 238 -19.35 -7.06 13.13
CA SER A 238 -18.37 -8.13 13.05
C SER A 238 -18.85 -9.20 12.08
N VAL A 239 -18.03 -9.45 11.06
CA VAL A 239 -18.22 -10.54 10.10
C VAL A 239 -17.00 -11.46 10.17
N SER A 240 -17.22 -12.76 10.27
CA SER A 240 -16.15 -13.75 10.37
C SER A 240 -16.40 -14.94 9.46
N TYR A 241 -15.39 -15.32 8.69
CA TYR A 241 -15.35 -16.51 7.86
C TYR A 241 -14.18 -17.40 8.27
N ASN A 242 -14.43 -18.70 8.44
CA ASN A 242 -13.37 -19.68 8.52
C ASN A 242 -12.76 -19.89 7.13
N THR A 243 -13.55 -20.31 6.14
CA THR A 243 -13.09 -20.40 4.74
C THR A 243 -13.99 -19.58 3.82
N LEU A 244 -13.40 -18.71 3.01
CA LEU A 244 -14.10 -17.90 2.02
C LEU A 244 -13.51 -18.11 0.62
N PHE A 245 -14.34 -18.58 -0.31
CA PHE A 245 -14.09 -18.57 -1.75
C PHE A 245 -14.74 -17.32 -2.34
N LEU A 246 -13.92 -16.35 -2.73
CA LEU A 246 -14.39 -15.11 -3.35
C LEU A 246 -14.18 -15.19 -4.87
N ASN A 247 -15.26 -15.19 -5.66
CA ASN A 247 -15.14 -15.34 -7.12
C ASN A 247 -15.10 -14.01 -7.89
N ALA A 248 -15.45 -12.88 -7.28
CA ALA A 248 -15.33 -11.56 -7.92
C ALA A 248 -15.06 -10.39 -6.95
N PHE A 249 -16.05 -9.90 -6.20
CA PHE A 249 -15.95 -8.62 -5.48
C PHE A 249 -16.21 -8.74 -3.98
N LEU A 250 -15.33 -8.16 -3.15
CA LEU A 250 -15.57 -7.92 -1.72
C LEU A 250 -15.60 -6.41 -1.45
N VAL A 251 -16.75 -5.91 -1.00
CA VAL A 251 -16.95 -4.50 -0.65
C VAL A 251 -17.28 -4.39 0.83
N ILE A 252 -16.36 -3.79 1.59
CA ILE A 252 -16.57 -3.46 3.00
C ILE A 252 -16.84 -1.96 3.07
N THR A 253 -18.09 -1.57 3.33
CA THR A 253 -18.49 -0.16 3.32
C THR A 253 -17.85 0.62 4.47
N ASP A 254 -17.96 1.94 4.41
CA ASP A 254 -17.39 2.85 5.40
C ASP A 254 -18.27 2.96 6.65
N SER A 255 -18.23 1.94 7.52
CA SER A 255 -19.14 1.83 8.67
C SER A 255 -18.49 1.18 9.90
N ARG A 256 -17.17 1.26 10.05
CA ARG A 256 -16.41 0.58 11.14
C ARG A 256 -16.61 -0.94 11.15
N ASN A 257 -16.79 -1.53 9.97
CA ASN A 257 -16.96 -2.97 9.83
C ASN A 257 -15.62 -3.66 10.07
N ASN A 258 -15.63 -4.72 10.87
CA ASN A 258 -14.48 -5.60 11.06
C ASN A 258 -14.76 -6.97 10.45
N VAL A 259 -14.07 -7.28 9.36
CA VAL A 259 -14.21 -8.53 8.63
C VAL A 259 -12.99 -9.37 8.89
N THR A 260 -13.16 -10.54 9.49
CA THR A 260 -12.09 -11.53 9.69
C THR A 260 -12.30 -12.71 8.75
N VAL A 261 -11.26 -13.10 8.03
CA VAL A 261 -11.23 -14.30 7.20
C VAL A 261 -10.03 -15.12 7.64
N GLN A 262 -10.24 -16.36 8.07
CA GLN A 262 -9.12 -17.24 8.35
C GLN A 262 -8.49 -17.65 7.02
N ASP A 263 -9.12 -18.52 6.25
CA ASP A 263 -8.63 -18.99 4.97
C ASP A 263 -9.36 -18.29 3.82
N LEU A 264 -8.68 -17.31 3.21
CA LEU A 264 -9.15 -16.64 1.99
C LEU A 264 -8.57 -17.34 0.77
N GLU A 265 -9.40 -18.13 0.09
CA GLU A 265 -8.96 -18.90 -1.06
C GLU A 265 -9.01 -18.05 -2.34
N TYR A 266 -7.82 -17.87 -2.93
CA TYR A 266 -7.52 -17.30 -4.26
C TYR A 266 -8.14 -15.92 -4.59
N ILE A 267 -7.31 -14.88 -4.52
CA ILE A 267 -7.57 -13.58 -5.17
C ILE A 267 -6.70 -13.50 -6.42
N GLY A 268 -7.21 -14.01 -7.54
CA GLY A 268 -6.60 -13.80 -8.86
C GLY A 268 -6.83 -12.39 -9.43
N SER A 269 -6.24 -12.09 -10.59
CA SER A 269 -6.22 -10.77 -11.24
C SER A 269 -7.59 -10.15 -11.60
N HIS A 270 -8.67 -10.93 -11.54
CA HIS A 270 -10.05 -10.48 -11.85
C HIS A 270 -10.85 -10.11 -10.59
N HIS A 271 -10.29 -10.30 -9.40
CA HIS A 271 -10.97 -10.00 -8.14
C HIS A 271 -10.68 -8.56 -7.70
N ALA A 272 -11.60 -8.00 -6.93
CA ALA A 272 -11.46 -6.67 -6.37
C ALA A 272 -11.90 -6.63 -4.91
N ILE A 273 -11.13 -5.89 -4.10
CA ILE A 273 -11.40 -5.68 -2.68
C ILE A 273 -11.49 -4.18 -2.45
N TYR A 274 -12.60 -3.74 -1.85
CA TYR A 274 -12.78 -2.37 -1.38
C TYR A 274 -12.92 -2.37 0.14
N ILE A 275 -12.09 -1.57 0.82
CA ILE A 275 -12.14 -1.39 2.28
C ILE A 275 -12.39 0.10 2.58
N GLY A 276 -13.57 0.43 3.11
CA GLY A 276 -13.94 1.80 3.51
C GLY A 276 -13.08 2.37 4.64
N ILE A 277 -13.05 3.70 4.79
CA ILE A 277 -12.02 4.44 5.57
C ILE A 277 -11.96 4.05 7.05
N LEU A 278 -13.10 3.70 7.64
CA LEU A 278 -13.17 3.28 9.05
C LEU A 278 -13.17 1.76 9.24
N SER A 279 -13.15 0.99 8.15
CA SER A 279 -13.34 -0.45 8.16
C SER A 279 -12.03 -1.22 8.01
N MET A 280 -12.10 -2.52 8.30
CA MET A 280 -10.94 -3.40 8.36
C MET A 280 -11.24 -4.76 7.75
N LEU A 281 -10.28 -5.28 6.99
CA LEU A 281 -10.20 -6.69 6.60
C LEU A 281 -8.99 -7.32 7.31
N ASN A 282 -9.23 -8.38 8.05
CA ASN A 282 -8.21 -9.15 8.77
C ASN A 282 -8.13 -10.58 8.22
N ILE A 283 -7.04 -10.90 7.54
CA ILE A 283 -6.76 -12.24 7.03
C ILE A 283 -5.83 -12.93 8.02
N THR A 284 -6.18 -14.11 8.55
CA THR A 284 -5.40 -14.76 9.63
C THR A 284 -4.83 -16.13 9.27
N GLY A 285 -5.27 -16.74 8.17
CA GLY A 285 -4.89 -18.08 7.73
C GLY A 285 -3.45 -18.21 7.22
N VAL A 286 -2.99 -19.46 7.16
CA VAL A 286 -1.58 -19.80 6.93
C VAL A 286 -1.23 -19.66 5.45
N VAL A 287 -0.25 -18.81 5.14
CA VAL A 287 0.27 -18.62 3.78
C VAL A 287 0.97 -19.88 3.27
N ASN A 288 0.41 -20.53 2.26
CA ASN A 288 1.04 -21.63 1.52
C ASN A 288 2.01 -21.09 0.44
N GLY A 289 3.03 -20.31 0.84
CA GLY A 289 4.22 -19.92 0.05
C GLY A 289 4.03 -19.17 -1.29
N ASN A 290 2.83 -19.21 -1.88
CA ASN A 290 2.45 -18.72 -3.20
C ASN A 290 1.14 -17.90 -3.16
N THR A 291 0.67 -17.50 -1.97
CA THR A 291 -0.54 -16.69 -1.88
C THR A 291 -0.24 -15.28 -2.34
N VAL A 292 -0.72 -14.95 -3.52
CA VAL A 292 -0.60 -13.62 -4.13
C VAL A 292 -1.91 -12.88 -3.90
N ILE A 293 -1.81 -11.66 -3.38
CA ILE A 293 -2.89 -10.67 -3.43
C ILE A 293 -2.56 -9.82 -4.66
N ASP A 294 -3.10 -10.23 -5.80
CA ASP A 294 -2.91 -9.57 -7.09
C ASP A 294 -4.22 -8.94 -7.53
N GLY A 295 -4.21 -7.64 -7.84
CA GLY A 295 -5.44 -7.02 -8.29
C GLY A 295 -5.28 -5.58 -8.73
N TYR A 296 -5.69 -5.32 -9.98
CA TYR A 296 -5.82 -3.97 -10.53
C TYR A 296 -6.83 -3.10 -9.76
N TYR A 297 -7.75 -3.71 -9.01
CA TYR A 297 -8.89 -3.05 -8.37
C TYR A 297 -8.93 -3.21 -6.85
N ILE A 298 -7.78 -3.38 -6.19
CA ILE A 298 -7.73 -3.34 -4.73
C ILE A 298 -7.67 -1.90 -4.25
N VAL A 299 -8.73 -1.46 -3.56
CA VAL A 299 -8.90 -0.11 -3.02
C VAL A 299 -8.97 -0.20 -1.50
N ILE A 300 -7.88 0.20 -0.85
CA ILE A 300 -7.77 0.25 0.61
C ILE A 300 -7.86 1.71 1.02
N LEU A 301 -8.97 2.09 1.66
CA LEU A 301 -9.13 3.38 2.35
C LEU A 301 -9.02 3.20 3.87
N GLY A 302 -9.44 2.03 4.38
CA GLY A 302 -9.30 1.63 5.78
C GLY A 302 -8.03 0.83 6.02
N LYS A 303 -8.17 -0.37 6.61
CA LYS A 303 -7.04 -1.20 7.02
C LYS A 303 -7.12 -2.62 6.46
N LEU A 304 -6.02 -3.10 5.90
CA LEU A 304 -5.82 -4.51 5.57
C LEU A 304 -4.78 -5.11 6.53
N LEU A 305 -5.16 -6.14 7.27
CA LEU A 305 -4.29 -6.87 8.18
C LEU A 305 -4.01 -8.25 7.58
N LEU A 306 -2.73 -8.63 7.54
CA LEU A 306 -2.28 -9.94 7.05
C LEU A 306 -1.07 -10.46 7.86
N PRO A 307 -0.89 -11.78 8.01
CA PRO A 307 0.37 -12.36 8.49
C PRO A 307 1.47 -12.19 7.43
N SER A 308 2.73 -12.35 7.81
CA SER A 308 3.83 -12.27 6.85
C SER A 308 3.85 -13.46 5.87
N GLY A 309 4.44 -13.27 4.68
CA GLY A 309 4.55 -14.32 3.66
C GLY A 309 3.80 -14.04 2.35
N TYR A 310 2.97 -13.00 2.29
CA TYR A 310 2.22 -12.66 1.09
C TYR A 310 3.11 -11.97 0.03
N THR A 311 2.75 -12.16 -1.24
CA THR A 311 3.14 -11.24 -2.31
C THR A 311 1.95 -10.33 -2.60
N ILE A 312 2.15 -9.03 -2.43
CA ILE A 312 1.15 -7.99 -2.69
C ILE A 312 1.57 -7.28 -3.97
N SER A 313 0.76 -7.39 -5.03
CA SER A 313 1.17 -6.88 -6.35
C SER A 313 0.10 -6.12 -7.12
N ASN A 314 0.58 -5.27 -8.04
CA ASN A 314 -0.18 -4.60 -9.11
C ASN A 314 -1.36 -3.73 -8.62
N MET A 315 -1.20 -3.10 -7.46
CA MET A 315 -2.18 -2.17 -6.91
C MET A 315 -1.99 -0.78 -7.50
N ASN A 316 -2.71 -0.49 -8.58
CA ASN A 316 -2.56 0.73 -9.39
C ASN A 316 -3.77 1.66 -9.34
N ALA A 317 -4.69 1.46 -8.39
CA ALA A 317 -5.90 2.26 -8.33
C ALA A 317 -5.56 3.72 -7.93
N PRO A 318 -6.18 4.73 -8.57
CA PRO A 318 -5.85 6.15 -8.36
C PRO A 318 -6.21 6.71 -6.97
N LYS A 319 -6.90 5.92 -6.13
CA LYS A 319 -7.43 6.34 -4.83
C LYS A 319 -7.19 5.28 -3.75
N ILE A 320 -5.93 5.00 -3.42
CA ILE A 320 -5.58 4.12 -2.31
C ILE A 320 -4.94 4.97 -1.19
N TYR A 321 -5.57 4.99 -0.01
CA TYR A 321 -5.25 5.88 1.12
C TYR A 321 -5.17 5.18 2.49
N GLY A 322 -5.31 3.87 2.53
CA GLY A 322 -5.35 3.11 3.76
C GLY A 322 -4.02 2.50 4.17
N ASP A 323 -4.08 1.67 5.21
CA ASP A 323 -2.91 1.01 5.78
C ASP A 323 -2.90 -0.48 5.47
N ILE A 324 -1.72 -1.02 5.20
CA ILE A 324 -1.46 -2.46 5.18
C ILE A 324 -0.60 -2.79 6.39
N LEU A 325 -1.13 -3.64 7.28
CA LEU A 325 -0.50 -4.03 8.54
C LEU A 325 -0.08 -5.51 8.46
N ILE A 326 1.21 -5.76 8.59
CA ILE A 326 1.81 -7.10 8.57
C ILE A 326 2.08 -7.51 10.01
N GLN A 327 1.28 -8.45 10.52
CA GLN A 327 1.15 -8.69 11.97
C GLN A 327 2.17 -9.68 12.57
N ASP A 328 2.92 -10.43 11.76
CA ASP A 328 3.96 -11.33 12.24
C ASP A 328 5.28 -11.19 11.45
N SER A 329 6.24 -12.10 11.69
CA SER A 329 7.61 -12.02 11.15
C SER A 329 8.20 -13.35 10.70
N LEU A 330 7.34 -14.34 10.53
CA LEU A 330 7.78 -15.71 10.28
C LEU A 330 8.27 -15.90 8.84
N LYS A 331 7.80 -15.07 7.90
CA LYS A 331 8.03 -15.24 6.47
C LYS A 331 8.34 -13.90 5.79
N PRO A 332 9.14 -13.89 4.70
CA PRO A 332 9.33 -12.68 3.90
C PRO A 332 8.03 -12.25 3.21
N THR A 333 7.74 -10.95 3.21
CA THR A 333 6.60 -10.36 2.48
C THR A 333 7.13 -9.52 1.32
N ILE A 334 6.52 -9.62 0.13
CA ILE A 334 6.93 -8.90 -1.07
C ILE A 334 5.86 -7.86 -1.43
N ILE A 335 6.27 -6.61 -1.64
CA ILE A 335 5.45 -5.51 -2.15
C ILE A 335 5.96 -5.14 -3.54
N ASN A 336 5.18 -5.37 -4.58
CA ASN A 336 5.62 -5.17 -5.96
C ASN A 336 4.61 -4.37 -6.79
N SER A 337 5.06 -3.33 -7.49
CA SER A 337 4.18 -2.54 -8.36
C SER A 337 2.95 -1.97 -7.63
N VAL A 338 3.16 -1.44 -6.42
CA VAL A 338 2.11 -0.76 -5.64
C VAL A 338 2.27 0.74 -5.81
N TYR A 339 1.35 1.37 -6.52
CA TYR A 339 1.40 2.79 -6.87
C TYR A 339 0.25 3.52 -6.19
N ALA A 340 0.45 3.83 -4.91
CA ALA A 340 -0.58 4.39 -4.06
C ALA A 340 -0.02 5.59 -3.29
N PRO A 341 -0.49 6.82 -3.56
CA PRO A 341 0.09 8.04 -2.98
C PRO A 341 -0.08 8.13 -1.46
N SER A 342 -0.78 7.21 -0.81
CA SER A 342 -1.13 7.27 0.61
C SER A 342 -1.16 5.90 1.33
N VAL A 343 -0.62 4.82 0.73
CA VAL A 343 -0.51 3.54 1.43
C VAL A 343 0.68 3.54 2.38
N SER A 344 0.41 3.15 3.62
CA SER A 344 1.45 2.88 4.62
C SER A 344 1.59 1.39 4.87
N ILE A 345 2.83 0.90 4.89
CA ILE A 345 3.18 -0.48 5.26
C ILE A 345 3.69 -0.47 6.70
N TYR A 346 3.08 -1.27 7.57
CA TYR A 346 3.52 -1.47 8.95
C TYR A 346 4.02 -2.89 9.14
N GLY A 347 5.33 -3.07 9.26
CA GLY A 347 5.97 -4.36 9.46
C GLY A 347 6.34 -4.58 10.92
N GLY A 348 5.73 -5.60 11.56
CA GLY A 348 6.03 -5.98 12.94
C GLY A 348 7.50 -6.33 13.14
N ASN A 349 7.95 -7.51 12.69
CA ASN A 349 9.32 -8.06 12.89
C ASN A 349 9.93 -8.72 11.62
N GLY A 350 9.21 -8.75 10.50
CA GLY A 350 9.56 -9.56 9.32
C GLY A 350 10.43 -8.84 8.29
N ASN A 351 10.89 -9.59 7.29
CA ASN A 351 11.62 -9.04 6.15
C ASN A 351 10.64 -8.60 5.07
N ILE A 352 10.72 -7.35 4.65
CA ILE A 352 9.87 -6.78 3.61
C ILE A 352 10.75 -6.46 2.41
N SER A 353 10.42 -7.01 1.25
CA SER A 353 11.06 -6.65 -0.01
C SER A 353 10.13 -5.77 -0.84
N ILE A 354 10.62 -4.64 -1.32
CA ILE A 354 9.85 -3.68 -2.12
C ILE A 354 10.48 -3.53 -3.50
N SER A 355 9.64 -3.61 -4.54
CA SER A 355 10.02 -3.38 -5.94
C SER A 355 9.00 -2.53 -6.67
N ASN A 356 9.47 -1.67 -7.57
CA ASN A 356 8.68 -0.88 -8.53
C ASN A 356 7.49 -0.15 -7.89
N SER A 357 7.63 0.36 -6.67
CA SER A 357 6.50 0.89 -5.90
C SER A 357 6.62 2.39 -5.61
N ASN A 358 5.48 3.05 -5.43
CA ASN A 358 5.38 4.41 -4.93
C ASN A 358 4.46 4.43 -3.71
N LEU A 359 5.06 4.60 -2.53
CA LEU A 359 4.42 4.44 -1.22
C LEU A 359 4.47 5.73 -0.42
N TYR A 360 3.48 5.93 0.45
CA TYR A 360 3.44 7.09 1.34
C TYR A 360 4.29 6.90 2.59
N GLY A 361 4.20 5.72 3.18
CA GLY A 361 4.86 5.42 4.44
C GLY A 361 5.36 3.98 4.46
N VAL A 362 6.55 3.77 5.00
CA VAL A 362 6.97 2.44 5.45
C VAL A 362 7.47 2.58 6.88
N SER A 363 6.80 1.91 7.81
CA SER A 363 7.18 1.87 9.22
C SER A 363 7.48 0.45 9.64
N MET A 364 8.64 0.25 10.27
CA MET A 364 9.07 -1.01 10.83
C MET A 364 9.62 -0.74 12.23
N ASP A 365 8.87 -1.16 13.25
CA ASP A 365 9.19 -0.87 14.65
C ASP A 365 10.28 -1.79 15.22
N SER A 366 10.73 -2.76 14.42
CA SER A 366 11.64 -3.84 14.80
C SER A 366 12.98 -3.84 14.09
N LYS A 367 13.82 -4.83 14.43
CA LYS A 367 15.11 -5.12 13.80
C LYS A 367 15.03 -5.93 12.48
N GLY A 368 13.87 -6.01 11.84
CA GLY A 368 13.72 -6.70 10.54
C GLY A 368 14.53 -6.03 9.41
N SER A 369 14.53 -6.65 8.22
CA SER A 369 15.10 -6.02 7.01
C SER A 369 14.04 -5.43 6.10
N LEU A 370 14.33 -4.24 5.57
CA LEU A 370 13.64 -3.66 4.43
C LEU A 370 14.58 -3.69 3.22
N ASP A 371 14.25 -4.49 2.22
CA ASP A 371 15.07 -4.64 1.02
C ASP A 371 14.40 -3.95 -0.18
N ILE A 372 15.06 -2.94 -0.74
CA ILE A 372 14.65 -2.24 -1.96
C ILE A 372 15.31 -2.95 -3.14
N LEU A 373 14.51 -3.65 -3.93
CA LEU A 373 14.99 -4.52 -5.01
C LEU A 373 15.10 -3.79 -6.34
N THR A 374 14.25 -2.78 -6.58
CA THR A 374 14.23 -1.97 -7.79
C THR A 374 13.78 -0.54 -7.49
N ASN A 375 13.69 0.30 -8.53
CA ASN A 375 13.27 1.70 -8.43
C ASN A 375 11.98 1.87 -7.62
N THR A 376 12.12 2.53 -6.47
CA THR A 376 11.04 2.69 -5.50
C THR A 376 11.06 4.09 -4.93
N THR A 377 9.89 4.71 -4.85
CA THR A 377 9.70 5.99 -4.15
C THR A 377 8.96 5.75 -2.85
N ILE A 378 9.50 6.23 -1.75
CA ILE A 378 8.85 6.20 -0.43
C ILE A 378 8.81 7.64 0.07
N LYS A 379 7.63 8.13 0.43
CA LYS A 379 7.53 9.49 0.97
C LYS A 379 8.17 9.58 2.35
N ALA A 380 7.75 8.77 3.32
CA ALA A 380 8.37 8.72 4.64
C ALA A 380 8.77 7.28 5.02
N ILE A 381 9.94 7.12 5.62
CA ILE A 381 10.43 5.84 6.12
C ILE A 381 10.74 5.96 7.62
N SER A 382 10.36 4.96 8.41
CA SER A 382 10.71 4.84 9.83
C SER A 382 11.07 3.40 10.11
N CYS A 383 12.34 3.04 10.05
CA CYS A 383 12.81 1.67 10.22
C CYS A 383 13.86 1.59 11.35
N ASN A 384 13.54 0.87 12.43
CA ASN A 384 14.47 0.60 13.53
C ASN A 384 15.48 -0.52 13.20
N GLY A 385 15.32 -1.19 12.06
CA GLY A 385 16.16 -2.29 11.60
C GLY A 385 17.14 -1.87 10.50
N PHE A 386 17.30 -2.76 9.51
CA PHE A 386 18.19 -2.57 8.38
C PHE A 386 17.40 -2.20 7.14
N VAL A 387 17.84 -1.17 6.42
CA VAL A 387 17.38 -0.90 5.07
C VAL A 387 18.50 -1.23 4.11
N THR A 388 18.24 -2.03 3.08
CA THR A 388 19.21 -2.38 2.04
C THR A 388 18.67 -1.94 0.69
N ILE A 389 19.44 -1.14 -0.05
CA ILE A 389 19.17 -0.82 -1.46
C ILE A 389 20.06 -1.72 -2.29
N GLN A 390 19.46 -2.67 -3.01
CA GLN A 390 20.18 -3.67 -3.80
C GLN A 390 20.93 -3.06 -4.99
N ASP A 391 21.88 -3.81 -5.55
CA ASP A 391 22.57 -3.43 -6.78
C ASP A 391 21.54 -3.11 -7.88
N SER A 392 21.75 -2.02 -8.61
CA SER A 392 20.84 -1.46 -9.64
C SER A 392 19.49 -0.90 -9.18
N ALA A 393 19.16 -0.99 -7.88
CA ALA A 393 17.95 -0.39 -7.33
C ALA A 393 18.16 1.09 -6.99
N THR A 394 17.08 1.87 -7.03
CA THR A 394 17.08 3.25 -6.52
C THR A 394 15.97 3.42 -5.50
N LEU A 395 16.30 3.99 -4.33
CA LEU A 395 15.32 4.47 -3.36
C LEU A 395 15.25 6.01 -3.42
N THR A 396 14.09 6.56 -3.74
CA THR A 396 13.84 8.00 -3.64
C THR A 396 13.02 8.30 -2.38
N LEU A 397 13.59 9.09 -1.47
CA LEU A 397 12.91 9.61 -0.28
C LEU A 397 12.46 11.05 -0.52
N THR A 398 11.16 11.33 -0.38
CA THR A 398 10.59 12.66 -0.66
C THR A 398 10.14 13.44 0.58
N ASN A 399 10.24 12.82 1.76
CA ASN A 399 9.97 13.44 3.06
C ASN A 399 10.90 12.80 4.12
N ARG A 400 10.71 13.17 5.39
CA ARG A 400 11.59 12.77 6.48
C ARG A 400 11.73 11.26 6.58
N GLY A 401 12.97 10.79 6.66
CA GLY A 401 13.33 9.39 6.90
C GLY A 401 14.03 9.19 8.24
N PHE A 402 13.70 8.10 8.92
CA PHE A 402 14.38 7.58 10.08
C PHE A 402 14.80 6.14 9.80
N VAL A 403 16.10 5.86 9.82
CA VAL A 403 16.66 4.52 9.57
C VAL A 403 17.78 4.26 10.56
N SER A 404 17.77 3.15 11.31
CA SER A 404 18.92 2.86 12.19
C SER A 404 20.18 2.58 11.36
N THR A 405 20.10 1.59 10.46
CA THR A 405 21.19 1.24 9.53
C THR A 405 20.71 1.23 8.10
N LEU A 406 21.44 1.89 7.20
CA LEU A 406 21.18 1.91 5.76
C LEU A 406 22.39 1.41 4.97
N ASN A 407 22.19 0.35 4.18
CA ASN A 407 23.19 -0.25 3.29
C ASN A 407 22.84 0.07 1.84
N ILE A 408 23.76 0.69 1.10
CA ILE A 408 23.50 1.21 -0.24
C ILE A 408 24.44 0.53 -1.24
N TYR A 409 23.94 -0.48 -1.95
CA TYR A 409 24.60 -1.09 -3.12
C TYR A 409 24.14 -0.41 -4.43
N GLY A 410 22.89 0.03 -4.48
CA GLY A 410 22.32 0.85 -5.56
C GLY A 410 22.39 2.36 -5.27
N SER A 411 21.32 3.11 -5.54
CA SER A 411 21.28 4.57 -5.36
C SER A 411 20.25 5.02 -4.33
N LEU A 412 20.61 6.01 -3.50
CA LEU A 412 19.67 6.75 -2.66
C LEU A 412 19.51 8.18 -3.20
N GLU A 413 18.29 8.57 -3.55
CA GLU A 413 17.91 9.96 -3.79
C GLU A 413 17.19 10.53 -2.56
N ASN A 414 17.89 11.30 -1.74
CA ASN A 414 17.35 11.90 -0.53
C ASN A 414 16.92 13.36 -0.77
N LYS A 415 15.61 13.58 -0.90
CA LYS A 415 15.01 14.91 -1.15
C LYS A 415 14.48 15.58 0.13
N PHE A 416 14.80 15.04 1.32
CA PHE A 416 14.44 15.66 2.60
C PHE A 416 15.40 15.24 3.73
N TYR A 417 15.07 15.53 4.98
CA TYR A 417 15.88 15.13 6.14
C TYR A 417 15.93 13.61 6.32
N LEU A 418 17.14 13.05 6.39
CA LEU A 418 17.38 11.66 6.79
C LEU A 418 18.12 11.62 8.12
N ILE A 419 17.59 10.87 9.08
CA ILE A 419 18.18 10.67 10.41
C ILE A 419 18.48 9.19 10.57
N GLY A 420 19.67 8.87 11.06
CA GLY A 420 20.05 7.49 11.33
C GLY A 420 21.34 7.35 12.12
N ASP A 421 21.68 6.11 12.47
CA ASP A 421 22.92 5.84 13.20
C ASP A 421 24.09 5.71 12.22
N THR A 422 23.96 4.82 11.25
CA THR A 422 25.01 4.50 10.26
C THR A 422 24.45 4.33 8.87
N ILE A 423 25.12 4.92 7.88
CA ILE A 423 24.86 4.71 6.46
C ILE A 423 26.15 4.18 5.82
N THR A 424 26.09 3.01 5.21
CA THR A 424 27.21 2.43 4.45
C THR A 424 26.92 2.49 2.97
N VAL A 425 27.75 3.22 2.23
CA VAL A 425 27.69 3.26 0.76
C VAL A 425 28.71 2.27 0.23
N PHE A 426 28.26 1.21 -0.42
CA PHE A 426 29.15 0.20 -1.00
C PHE A 426 29.74 0.71 -2.32
N LYS A 427 30.69 -0.04 -2.89
CA LYS A 427 31.52 0.39 -4.02
C LYS A 427 30.71 0.81 -5.26
N THR A 428 29.61 0.10 -5.55
CA THR A 428 28.68 0.38 -6.64
C THR A 428 27.62 1.43 -6.27
N GLY A 429 27.52 1.76 -4.98
CA GLY A 429 26.45 2.57 -4.46
C GLY A 429 26.67 4.08 -4.57
N SER A 430 25.57 4.82 -4.55
CA SER A 430 25.61 6.29 -4.50
C SER A 430 24.56 6.90 -3.58
N ILE A 431 24.88 8.08 -3.05
CA ILE A 431 23.94 8.97 -2.37
C ILE A 431 23.85 10.27 -3.16
N HIS A 432 22.64 10.70 -3.48
CA HIS A 432 22.31 12.02 -4.01
C HIS A 432 21.43 12.72 -2.97
N SER A 433 21.95 13.74 -2.30
CA SER A 433 21.23 14.41 -1.21
C SER A 433 21.03 15.88 -1.48
N SER A 434 19.77 16.30 -1.61
CA SER A 434 19.38 17.70 -1.70
C SER A 434 19.03 18.31 -0.33
N TYR A 435 19.13 17.52 0.75
CA TYR A 435 18.87 17.93 2.14
C TYR A 435 19.87 17.30 3.14
N SER A 436 19.77 17.69 4.42
CA SER A 436 20.64 17.21 5.50
C SER A 436 20.53 15.70 5.73
N ILE A 437 21.67 15.07 6.03
CA ILE A 437 21.75 13.70 6.56
C ILE A 437 22.42 13.73 7.92
N TYR A 438 21.66 13.39 8.96
CA TYR A 438 22.14 13.28 10.34
C TYR A 438 22.43 11.81 10.68
N ALA A 439 23.51 11.28 10.11
CA ALA A 439 24.02 9.93 10.35
C ALA A 439 25.53 9.86 10.13
N ASN A 440 26.20 8.82 10.64
CA ASN A 440 27.59 8.55 10.29
C ASN A 440 27.64 7.83 8.93
N ILE A 441 28.24 8.47 7.93
CA ILE A 441 28.32 7.93 6.57
C ILE A 441 29.69 7.30 6.37
N ASN A 442 29.73 6.01 6.04
CA ASN A 442 30.92 5.26 5.67
C ASN A 442 30.84 4.88 4.18
N SER A 443 31.58 5.58 3.32
CA SER A 443 31.43 5.45 1.88
C SER A 443 32.62 4.78 1.22
N PHE A 444 32.32 3.76 0.40
CA PHE A 444 33.19 3.15 -0.59
C PHE A 444 32.74 3.49 -2.03
N GLY A 445 31.65 4.24 -2.17
CA GLY A 445 31.01 4.60 -3.44
C GLY A 445 31.03 6.11 -3.70
N THR A 446 29.94 6.68 -4.22
CA THR A 446 29.87 8.12 -4.53
C THR A 446 28.87 8.85 -3.64
N ILE A 447 29.26 10.01 -3.10
CA ILE A 447 28.35 10.92 -2.40
C ILE A 447 28.26 12.21 -3.20
N GLN A 448 27.05 12.63 -3.56
CA GLN A 448 26.75 13.90 -4.23
C GLN A 448 25.82 14.74 -3.35
N LEU A 449 26.27 15.94 -2.99
CA LEU A 449 25.57 16.88 -2.12
C LEU A 449 25.15 18.11 -2.91
N GLU A 450 23.84 18.32 -3.04
CA GLU A 450 23.23 19.35 -3.90
C GLU A 450 22.71 20.55 -3.10
N THR A 451 23.11 20.67 -1.83
CA THR A 451 22.56 21.63 -0.87
C THR A 451 23.62 22.07 0.12
N SER A 452 23.49 23.25 0.74
CA SER A 452 24.34 23.69 1.86
C SER A 452 23.89 23.14 3.22
N ALA A 453 23.01 22.13 3.21
CA ALA A 453 22.43 21.56 4.42
C ALA A 453 23.49 20.87 5.30
N GLY A 454 23.16 20.65 6.57
CA GLY A 454 24.10 20.10 7.55
C GLY A 454 24.22 18.58 7.48
N PHE A 455 25.45 18.08 7.47
CA PHE A 455 25.77 16.65 7.54
C PHE A 455 26.43 16.33 8.88
N ASN A 456 26.31 15.10 9.40
CA ASN A 456 26.99 14.72 10.65
C ASN A 456 28.48 14.38 10.39
N SER A 457 28.82 13.10 10.27
CA SER A 457 30.19 12.66 9.95
C SER A 457 30.22 11.89 8.64
N ILE A 458 31.26 12.11 7.82
CA ILE A 458 31.48 11.36 6.58
C ILE A 458 32.91 10.83 6.53
N TYR A 459 33.03 9.53 6.26
CA TYR A 459 34.27 8.81 6.01
C TYR A 459 34.28 8.36 4.54
N VAL A 460 35.17 8.94 3.75
CA VAL A 460 35.34 8.69 2.31
C VAL A 460 36.51 7.71 2.16
N ASN A 461 36.22 6.43 1.92
CA ASN A 461 37.20 5.34 1.88
C ASN A 461 37.83 5.14 0.50
N VAL A 462 38.90 4.36 0.43
CA VAL A 462 39.66 4.08 -0.81
C VAL A 462 38.75 3.80 -2.01
N GLY A 463 38.93 4.54 -3.11
CA GLY A 463 38.17 4.40 -4.35
C GLY A 463 36.80 5.09 -4.39
N SER A 464 36.42 5.81 -3.33
CA SER A 464 35.19 6.59 -3.25
C SER A 464 35.38 8.07 -3.62
N SER A 465 34.28 8.79 -3.81
CA SER A 465 34.30 10.23 -4.12
C SER A 465 33.23 11.01 -3.37
N LEU A 466 33.54 12.28 -3.10
CA LEU A 466 32.59 13.27 -2.58
C LEU A 466 32.48 14.42 -3.59
N ASN A 467 31.27 14.67 -4.07
CA ASN A 467 30.93 15.72 -5.03
C ASN A 467 30.01 16.74 -4.36
N LEU A 468 30.39 18.01 -4.43
CA LEU A 468 29.65 19.12 -3.87
C LEU A 468 29.14 19.97 -5.03
N ASP A 469 27.85 19.82 -5.37
CA ASP A 469 27.23 20.60 -6.46
C ASP A 469 26.73 21.95 -5.97
N PHE A 470 26.76 22.18 -4.66
CA PHE A 470 26.54 23.47 -4.06
C PHE A 470 27.75 23.86 -3.22
N PRO A 471 28.29 25.10 -3.36
CA PRO A 471 29.40 25.57 -2.55
C PRO A 471 28.92 25.79 -1.11
N TYR A 472 29.82 25.72 -0.13
CA TYR A 472 29.53 25.99 1.29
C TYR A 472 28.84 24.84 2.04
N GLN A 473 29.54 23.72 2.16
CA GLN A 473 29.09 22.54 2.89
C GLN A 473 29.45 22.61 4.36
N TYR A 474 28.55 22.13 5.21
CA TYR A 474 28.72 22.16 6.66
C TYR A 474 28.58 20.77 7.29
N PHE A 475 29.57 20.41 8.10
CA PHE A 475 29.67 19.13 8.80
C PHE A 475 29.72 19.36 10.33
N ASN A 476 28.70 18.83 11.02
CA ASN A 476 28.56 18.85 12.48
C ASN A 476 29.46 17.84 13.20
N GLY A 477 29.97 16.84 12.49
CA GLY A 477 30.90 15.86 13.02
C GLY A 477 32.25 15.97 12.31
N SER A 478 32.85 14.81 12.04
CA SER A 478 34.17 14.71 11.41
C SER A 478 34.09 14.36 9.93
N LEU A 479 35.04 14.87 9.13
CA LEU A 479 35.18 14.56 7.71
C LEU A 479 36.57 13.96 7.45
N THR A 480 36.61 12.72 6.95
CA THR A 480 37.86 11.98 6.71
C THR A 480 37.92 11.47 5.28
N PHE A 481 39.05 11.70 4.62
CA PHE A 481 39.37 11.13 3.31
C PHE A 481 40.55 10.16 3.43
N ALA A 482 40.32 8.91 3.02
CA ALA A 482 41.37 7.93 2.86
C ALA A 482 42.24 8.24 1.62
N GLN A 483 43.40 7.59 1.52
CA GLN A 483 44.23 7.69 0.32
C GLN A 483 43.47 7.14 -0.91
N SER A 484 43.73 7.70 -2.09
CA SER A 484 43.08 7.32 -3.36
C SER A 484 41.56 7.56 -3.41
N THR A 485 41.07 8.58 -2.72
CA THR A 485 39.70 9.13 -2.89
C THR A 485 39.74 10.41 -3.72
N SER A 486 38.60 10.98 -4.10
CA SER A 486 38.56 12.31 -4.74
C SER A 486 37.48 13.24 -4.17
N LEU A 487 37.73 14.54 -4.26
CA LEU A 487 36.79 15.61 -3.94
C LEU A 487 36.51 16.44 -5.19
N LYS A 488 35.25 16.69 -5.50
CA LYS A 488 34.82 17.69 -6.49
C LYS A 488 33.99 18.76 -5.79
N ALA A 489 34.27 20.04 -6.05
CA ALA A 489 33.45 21.15 -5.58
C ALA A 489 33.10 22.09 -6.73
N SER A 490 31.80 22.34 -6.92
CA SER A 490 31.26 23.15 -8.01
C SER A 490 30.75 24.50 -7.53
N PHE A 491 30.70 25.45 -8.46
CA PHE A 491 30.28 26.85 -8.26
C PHE A 491 31.04 27.59 -7.15
N VAL A 492 32.32 27.29 -6.98
CA VAL A 492 33.15 27.93 -5.96
C VAL A 492 33.39 29.39 -6.32
N GLU A 493 33.29 30.30 -5.34
CA GLU A 493 33.50 31.74 -5.53
C GLU A 493 34.85 32.20 -4.99
N TYR A 494 35.43 33.21 -5.65
CA TYR A 494 36.59 33.93 -5.12
C TYR A 494 36.20 34.83 -3.95
N ASN A 495 37.11 34.96 -3.00
CA ASN A 495 37.04 35.86 -1.84
C ASN A 495 35.78 35.66 -0.98
N SER A 496 35.17 34.47 -1.03
CA SER A 496 34.06 34.12 -0.15
C SER A 496 34.51 34.14 1.32
N LYS A 497 33.64 34.65 2.19
CA LYS A 497 33.83 34.61 3.64
C LYS A 497 33.49 33.24 4.24
N VAL A 498 32.87 32.37 3.44
CA VAL A 498 32.43 31.05 3.85
C VAL A 498 33.33 30.01 3.18
N PRO A 499 33.90 29.06 3.93
CA PRO A 499 34.72 28.01 3.33
C PRO A 499 33.86 27.08 2.48
N VAL A 500 34.46 26.47 1.46
CA VAL A 500 33.82 25.42 0.65
C VAL A 500 33.36 24.25 1.54
N ILE A 501 34.19 23.86 2.51
CA ILE A 501 33.87 22.86 3.53
C ILE A 501 34.17 23.45 4.92
N ASN A 502 33.16 23.43 5.79
CA ASN A 502 33.27 23.80 7.19
C ASN A 502 32.98 22.59 8.08
N VAL A 503 33.92 22.22 8.94
CA VAL A 503 33.80 21.06 9.84
C VAL A 503 33.95 21.54 11.27
N THR A 504 33.06 21.10 12.16
CA THR A 504 33.12 21.51 13.58
C THR A 504 34.10 20.69 14.40
N GLU A 505 34.27 19.40 14.10
CA GLU A 505 35.19 18.52 14.81
C GLU A 505 36.55 18.42 14.10
N SER A 506 36.80 17.30 13.43
CA SER A 506 38.08 16.96 12.80
C SER A 506 37.98 16.87 11.28
N LEU A 507 38.99 17.42 10.60
CA LEU A 507 39.18 17.27 9.16
C LEU A 507 40.50 16.55 8.89
N ILE A 508 40.42 15.38 8.28
CA ILE A 508 41.57 14.54 7.91
C ILE A 508 41.57 14.35 6.40
N ILE A 509 42.61 14.86 5.73
CA ILE A 509 42.81 14.74 4.29
C ILE A 509 44.28 14.41 4.05
N ASP A 510 44.57 13.24 3.49
CA ASP A 510 45.93 12.84 3.11
C ASP A 510 46.08 12.73 1.59
N SER A 511 46.56 13.82 0.97
CA SER A 511 46.90 13.98 -0.47
C SER A 511 45.96 13.24 -1.43
N ILE A 512 44.85 13.91 -1.77
CA ILE A 512 43.79 13.40 -2.64
C ILE A 512 43.58 14.35 -3.83
N PRO A 513 43.19 13.88 -5.02
CA PRO A 513 42.72 14.76 -6.08
C PRO A 513 41.52 15.60 -5.65
N ILE A 514 41.63 16.92 -5.82
CA ILE A 514 40.60 17.93 -5.55
C ILE A 514 40.33 18.71 -6.84
N ASN A 515 39.14 18.56 -7.40
CA ASN A 515 38.69 19.34 -8.54
C ASN A 515 37.77 20.48 -8.08
N ILE A 516 38.09 21.70 -8.47
CA ILE A 516 37.35 22.91 -8.10
C ILE A 516 36.86 23.59 -9.38
N GLU A 517 35.55 23.59 -9.56
CA GLU A 517 34.86 24.34 -10.61
C GLU A 517 34.43 25.70 -10.07
N VAL A 518 35.03 26.76 -10.59
CA VAL A 518 34.74 28.13 -10.18
C VAL A 518 33.49 28.64 -10.89
N SER A 519 32.62 29.34 -10.14
CA SER A 519 31.37 29.94 -10.63
C SER A 519 31.59 30.90 -11.82
N TYR A 520 30.57 31.07 -12.68
CA TYR A 520 30.52 31.73 -14.00
C TYR A 520 31.08 33.16 -14.14
N ILE A 521 31.73 33.71 -13.13
CA ILE A 521 32.31 35.05 -13.20
C ILE A 521 33.49 35.00 -14.16
N THR A 522 33.32 35.65 -15.32
CA THR A 522 34.21 35.72 -16.50
C THR A 522 35.60 36.33 -16.24
N THR A 523 36.00 36.49 -14.98
CA THR A 523 37.27 37.11 -14.61
C THR A 523 38.27 36.05 -14.20
N THR A 524 39.34 35.91 -14.97
CA THR A 524 40.57 35.25 -14.53
C THR A 524 40.97 35.80 -13.15
N PRO A 525 41.39 34.95 -12.21
CA PRO A 525 41.69 35.36 -10.85
C PRO A 525 42.82 36.40 -10.83
N SER A 526 42.64 37.43 -10.02
CA SER A 526 43.60 38.50 -9.77
C SER A 526 44.56 38.13 -8.64
N LYS A 527 45.69 38.86 -8.55
CA LYS A 527 46.62 38.70 -7.43
C LYS A 527 45.92 39.02 -6.12
N GLY A 528 46.00 38.09 -5.17
CA GLY A 528 45.38 38.24 -3.86
C GLY A 528 43.94 37.75 -3.81
N ASP A 529 43.36 37.30 -4.93
CA ASP A 529 42.13 36.52 -4.87
C ASP A 529 42.41 35.22 -4.13
N ARG A 530 41.43 34.78 -3.34
CA ARG A 530 41.52 33.57 -2.52
C ARG A 530 40.29 32.70 -2.68
N ILE A 531 40.46 31.39 -2.70
CA ILE A 531 39.35 30.46 -2.43
C ILE A 531 39.53 29.98 -1.01
N PHE A 532 38.52 30.20 -0.17
CA PHE A 532 38.50 29.66 1.19
C PHE A 532 38.03 28.21 1.12
N LEU A 533 38.97 27.26 1.25
CA LEU A 533 38.69 25.85 0.94
C LEU A 533 38.16 25.10 2.17
N PHE A 534 38.88 25.14 3.29
CA PHE A 534 38.55 24.36 4.48
C PHE A 534 38.60 25.19 5.75
N ARG A 535 37.70 24.90 6.70
CA ARG A 535 37.80 25.30 8.10
C ARG A 535 37.47 24.09 8.98
N ALA A 536 38.25 23.87 10.05
CA ALA A 536 37.99 22.83 11.04
C ALA A 536 38.13 23.36 12.47
N GLY A 537 37.37 22.82 13.43
CA GLY A 537 37.32 23.33 14.81
C GLY A 537 38.48 22.89 15.71
N ASN A 538 38.81 21.59 15.78
CA ASN A 538 39.68 21.07 16.85
C ASN A 538 40.91 20.27 16.38
N SER A 539 40.94 19.69 15.18
CA SER A 539 42.15 19.05 14.62
C SER A 539 42.18 19.05 13.09
N THR A 540 43.29 19.50 12.49
CA THR A 540 43.50 19.50 11.04
C THR A 540 44.64 18.56 10.65
N GLY A 541 44.31 17.32 10.30
CA GLY A 541 45.21 16.40 9.59
C GLY A 541 45.17 16.65 8.08
N VAL A 542 45.31 17.91 7.66
CA VAL A 542 45.16 18.33 6.25
C VAL A 542 46.54 18.42 5.60
N ASN A 543 46.84 17.48 4.73
CA ASN A 543 48.08 17.38 3.96
C ASN A 543 47.76 17.42 2.46
N ILE A 544 47.69 18.62 1.88
CA ILE A 544 47.32 18.84 0.47
C ILE A 544 48.44 19.62 -0.21
N LYS A 545 48.79 19.22 -1.43
CA LYS A 545 49.78 19.89 -2.29
C LYS A 545 49.08 20.60 -3.44
N THR A 546 49.77 21.57 -4.05
CA THR A 546 49.25 22.24 -5.26
C THR A 546 49.06 21.26 -6.42
N SER A 547 49.85 20.18 -6.50
CA SER A 547 49.67 19.09 -7.47
C SER A 547 48.35 18.35 -7.34
N ASP A 548 47.73 18.43 -6.17
CA ASP A 548 46.52 17.68 -5.85
C ASP A 548 45.27 18.45 -6.32
N ILE A 549 45.41 19.74 -6.66
CA ILE A 549 44.31 20.64 -7.01
C ILE A 549 44.25 20.83 -8.52
N THR A 550 43.07 20.61 -9.09
CA THR A 550 42.73 21.00 -10.46
C THR A 550 41.67 22.09 -10.40
N LEU A 551 41.91 23.18 -11.12
CA LEU A 551 40.97 24.29 -11.24
C LEU A 551 40.36 24.27 -12.65
N SER A 552 39.04 24.39 -12.73
CA SER A 552 38.32 24.63 -13.99
C SER A 552 37.26 25.72 -13.83
N LEU A 553 36.89 26.35 -14.94
CA LEU A 553 35.67 27.14 -15.04
C LEU A 553 34.45 26.20 -15.04
N TYR A 554 33.27 26.76 -14.78
CA TYR A 554 32.00 26.08 -15.04
C TYR A 554 31.96 25.52 -16.48
N ASP A 555 31.35 24.35 -16.67
CA ASP A 555 31.41 23.49 -17.88
C ASP A 555 32.75 22.73 -18.10
N GLY A 556 33.62 22.69 -17.08
CA GLY A 556 34.83 21.84 -17.09
C GLY A 556 35.96 22.38 -17.96
N VAL A 557 35.88 23.63 -18.41
CA VAL A 557 36.96 24.27 -19.16
C VAL A 557 38.14 24.50 -18.21
N PRO A 558 39.31 23.87 -18.43
CA PRO A 558 40.45 24.05 -17.53
C PRO A 558 40.91 25.50 -17.54
N PHE A 559 41.35 25.99 -16.39
CA PHE A 559 42.02 27.30 -16.32
C PHE A 559 43.29 27.31 -17.19
N ASP A 560 43.68 28.49 -17.67
CA ASP A 560 44.97 28.64 -18.35
C ASP A 560 46.10 28.13 -17.44
N SER A 561 46.88 27.19 -17.97
CA SER A 561 48.09 26.60 -17.37
C SER A 561 49.08 27.60 -16.75
N LYS A 562 48.94 28.89 -17.06
CA LYS A 562 49.76 30.00 -16.57
C LYS A 562 49.29 30.61 -15.24
N ILE A 563 48.12 30.24 -14.73
CA ILE A 563 47.63 30.72 -13.43
C ILE A 563 48.42 30.04 -12.32
N LEU A 564 49.19 30.84 -11.57
CA LEU A 564 49.97 30.37 -10.43
C LEU A 564 49.19 30.60 -9.14
N TYR A 565 49.05 29.56 -8.34
CA TYR A 565 48.48 29.64 -7.01
C TYR A 565 49.31 28.86 -5.99
N SER A 566 49.13 29.18 -4.72
CA SER A 566 49.73 28.47 -3.59
C SER A 566 48.66 28.09 -2.58
N ILE A 567 48.90 27.03 -1.83
CA ILE A 567 48.07 26.68 -0.67
C ILE A 567 48.64 27.39 0.55
N SER A 568 47.82 28.14 1.28
CA SER A 568 48.17 28.72 2.57
C SER A 568 47.29 28.16 3.67
N LYS A 569 47.82 28.12 4.89
CA LYS A 569 47.11 27.71 6.10
C LYS A 569 47.33 28.77 7.16
N ASP A 570 46.28 29.20 7.82
CA ASP A 570 46.39 30.15 8.95
C ASP A 570 46.52 29.41 10.29
N ASP A 571 46.76 30.19 11.35
CA ASP A 571 46.91 29.70 12.72
C ASP A 571 45.61 29.12 13.31
N GLN A 572 44.48 29.36 12.65
CA GLN A 572 43.15 28.85 13.01
C GLN A 572 42.82 27.55 12.27
N GLY A 573 43.76 27.04 11.46
CA GLY A 573 43.58 25.83 10.67
C GLY A 573 42.74 26.02 9.40
N CYS A 574 42.43 27.27 9.02
CA CYS A 574 41.77 27.57 7.77
C CYS A 574 42.74 27.39 6.60
N VAL A 575 42.27 26.79 5.51
CA VAL A 575 43.07 26.51 4.31
C VAL A 575 42.55 27.31 3.14
N TYR A 576 43.46 27.98 2.44
CA TYR A 576 43.17 28.85 1.30
C TYR A 576 43.97 28.45 0.07
N ILE A 577 43.36 28.64 -1.10
CA ILE A 577 44.08 28.73 -2.37
C ILE A 577 44.29 30.21 -2.65
N GLU A 578 45.53 30.67 -2.71
CA GLU A 578 45.88 32.06 -2.96
C GLU A 578 46.43 32.24 -4.38
N PHE A 579 45.79 33.09 -5.17
CA PHE A 579 46.21 33.38 -6.53
C PHE A 579 47.32 34.44 -6.56
N SER A 580 48.36 34.15 -7.33
CA SER A 580 49.49 35.05 -7.56
C SER A 580 49.49 35.53 -9.01
N LYS A 581 49.74 36.84 -9.23
CA LYS A 581 50.01 37.31 -10.60
C LYS A 581 51.31 36.68 -11.07
N SER A 582 51.28 36.00 -12.21
CA SER A 582 52.47 35.83 -13.05
C SER A 582 52.30 36.57 -14.36
N TYR A 583 52.71 37.84 -14.35
CA TYR A 583 53.47 38.33 -15.49
C TYR A 583 54.95 38.27 -15.08
N LYS A 584 55.60 37.12 -15.29
CA LYS A 584 56.98 37.21 -15.76
C LYS A 584 56.89 37.70 -17.20
N VAL A 585 56.82 39.03 -17.37
CA VAL A 585 57.43 39.61 -18.56
C VAL A 585 58.90 39.22 -18.41
N VAL A 586 59.30 38.15 -19.08
CA VAL A 586 60.69 38.02 -19.48
C VAL A 586 60.86 39.20 -20.44
N ILE A 587 61.23 40.35 -19.89
CA ILE A 587 61.90 41.37 -20.67
C ILE A 587 63.18 40.65 -21.05
N ALA A 588 63.18 40.04 -22.24
CA ALA A 588 64.42 39.83 -22.96
C ALA A 588 64.99 41.24 -23.06
N VAL A 589 65.95 41.52 -22.20
CA VAL A 589 66.74 42.74 -22.21
C VAL A 589 67.48 42.69 -23.55
N VAL A 590 66.85 43.23 -24.59
CA VAL A 590 67.52 43.61 -25.84
C VAL A 590 68.31 44.89 -25.52
N CYS A 591 69.28 44.81 -24.61
CA CYS A 591 70.20 45.92 -24.29
C CYS A 591 71.63 45.67 -24.78
N THR A 592 71.85 44.79 -25.76
CA THR A 592 73.20 44.57 -26.31
C THR A 592 73.41 45.07 -27.74
N VAL A 593 72.40 45.63 -28.42
CA VAL A 593 72.58 46.11 -29.81
C VAL A 593 72.38 47.62 -29.97
N VAL A 594 71.50 48.26 -29.20
CA VAL A 594 71.23 49.71 -29.34
C VAL A 594 72.40 50.60 -28.91
N PRO A 595 73.10 50.36 -27.77
CA PRO A 595 74.25 51.20 -27.39
C PRO A 595 75.44 51.02 -28.36
N ILE A 596 75.64 49.81 -28.90
CA ILE A 596 76.75 49.50 -29.80
C ILE A 596 76.52 50.14 -31.19
N VAL A 597 75.28 50.14 -31.70
CA VAL A 597 74.95 50.80 -32.98
C VAL A 597 75.01 52.33 -32.86
N LEU A 598 74.63 52.90 -31.71
CA LEU A 598 74.75 54.34 -31.46
C LEU A 598 76.21 54.77 -31.28
N ILE A 599 77.03 54.01 -30.55
CA ILE A 599 78.47 54.29 -30.40
C ILE A 599 79.20 54.08 -31.73
N ALA A 600 78.91 53.02 -32.49
CA ALA A 600 79.46 52.82 -33.83
C ALA A 600 79.02 53.90 -34.82
N GLY A 601 77.76 54.35 -34.74
CA GLY A 601 77.24 55.46 -35.54
C GLY A 601 77.93 56.79 -35.24
N ILE A 602 78.17 57.10 -33.95
CA ILE A 602 78.92 58.28 -33.53
C ILE A 602 80.39 58.20 -33.98
N VAL A 603 81.04 57.04 -33.86
CA VAL A 603 82.44 56.85 -34.30
C VAL A 603 82.57 56.98 -35.82
N ILE A 604 81.65 56.40 -36.60
CA ILE A 604 81.64 56.55 -38.07
C ILE A 604 81.38 58.02 -38.47
N ALA A 605 80.45 58.71 -37.81
CA ALA A 605 80.19 60.13 -38.05
C ALA A 605 81.43 60.99 -37.74
N VAL A 606 82.14 60.73 -36.64
CA VAL A 606 83.38 61.44 -36.26
C VAL A 606 84.52 61.14 -37.24
N VAL A 607 84.66 59.91 -37.73
CA VAL A 607 85.66 59.54 -38.75
C VAL A 607 85.36 60.19 -40.11
N LEU A 608 84.09 60.27 -40.52
CA LEU A 608 83.68 60.94 -41.75
C LEU A 608 83.88 62.47 -41.67
N ILE A 609 83.61 63.09 -40.51
CA ILE A 609 83.89 64.52 -40.25
C ILE A 609 85.40 64.79 -40.24
N LYS A 610 86.21 63.92 -39.63
CA LYS A 610 87.68 64.03 -39.67
C LYS A 610 88.26 63.81 -41.07
N ARG A 611 87.70 62.92 -41.90
CA ARG A 611 88.12 62.75 -43.30
C ARG A 611 87.73 63.93 -44.20
N LYS A 612 86.60 64.59 -43.93
CA LYS A 612 86.19 65.80 -44.68
C LYS A 612 87.10 67.01 -44.37
N ASN A 613 87.62 67.11 -43.15
CA ASN A 613 88.58 68.17 -42.78
C ASN A 613 90.04 67.87 -43.16
N LYS A 614 90.41 66.63 -43.53
CA LYS A 614 91.77 66.29 -43.97
C LYS A 614 91.99 66.39 -45.49
N ASN A 615 90.92 66.56 -46.27
CA ASN A 615 90.97 66.70 -47.74
C ASN A 615 90.85 68.16 -48.23
N ASN A 616 90.80 69.15 -47.34
CA ASN A 616 90.71 70.58 -47.71
C ASN A 616 91.97 71.40 -47.37
N GLU A 617 93.10 70.77 -47.07
CA GLU A 617 94.40 71.45 -46.99
C GLU A 617 95.42 70.86 -47.97
N ARG A 618 95.39 71.45 -49.18
CA ARG A 618 96.48 71.68 -50.15
C ARG A 618 97.17 70.48 -50.83
N ILE A 619 96.88 70.39 -52.13
CA ILE A 619 97.86 70.11 -53.20
C ILE A 619 98.64 71.42 -53.47
N PRO A 620 99.99 71.40 -53.48
CA PRO A 620 100.82 72.48 -54.03
C PRO A 620 101.20 72.22 -55.51
N LEU A 621 101.46 73.32 -56.21
CA LEU A 621 101.98 73.43 -57.57
C LEU A 621 103.25 72.60 -57.82
N LEU A 622 103.26 71.90 -58.94
CA LEU A 622 104.23 72.08 -60.02
C LEU A 622 103.48 72.08 -61.35
#